data_AF-A0A519I7Y2-F1
#
_entry.id   AF-A0A519I7Y2-F1
#
_cell.length_a   1.000
_cell.length_b   1.000
_cell.length_c   1.000
_cell.angle_alpha   90.00
_cell.angle_beta   90.00
_cell.angle_gamma   90.00
#
_symmetry.space_group_name_H-M   'P 1'
#
loop_
_entity.id
_entity.type
_entity.pdbx_description
1 polymer ?
#
loop_
_entity_poly.entity_id
_entity_poly.type
_entity_poly.pdbx_seq_one_letter_code
_entity_poly.pdbx_strand_id
1 'polypeptide(L)'
;MNRTLTRAAVALPLWLLLGCSPALNWRTVPLPDAAITITLPCKPDRATRMVELAGTPVELAMTGCDADGATLAVSHAALADPSQAGAALTHWRAAVLANLGPGAAAAATDTPYAPPGVLPLPQSVRTVVQGQRADGSAVSMQGVWFARAVGPQVRLYHAVVYTPKPRAEVAEPFFSGLAFQ
;
A
#
# COMPACT_ATOMS: atom_id res chain seq x y z
N MET A 1 35.28 -14.07 -68.45
CA MET A 1 34.34 -12.93 -68.34
C MET A 1 32.94 -13.51 -68.47
N ASN A 2 31.93 -13.34 -67.61
CA ASN A 2 31.73 -12.64 -66.34
C ASN A 2 30.64 -13.41 -65.58
N ARG A 3 30.76 -13.49 -64.26
CA ARG A 3 29.81 -14.13 -63.34
C ARG A 3 28.59 -13.22 -63.13
N THR A 4 27.37 -13.73 -63.32
CA THR A 4 26.13 -13.09 -62.86
C THR A 4 25.56 -13.89 -61.70
N LEU A 5 25.89 -13.46 -60.48
CA LEU A 5 25.36 -13.97 -59.22
C LEU A 5 24.01 -13.31 -58.94
N THR A 6 22.93 -14.07 -59.09
CA THR A 6 21.57 -13.67 -58.71
C THR A 6 21.48 -13.62 -57.17
N ARG A 7 21.52 -12.42 -56.58
CA ARG A 7 21.30 -12.21 -55.15
C ARG A 7 19.82 -12.35 -54.82
N ALA A 8 19.43 -13.50 -54.25
CA ALA A 8 18.16 -13.64 -53.55
C ALA A 8 18.20 -12.81 -52.27
N ALA A 9 17.46 -11.70 -52.24
CA ALA A 9 17.28 -10.89 -51.04
C ALA A 9 16.27 -11.59 -50.11
N VAL A 10 16.78 -12.34 -49.13
CA VAL A 10 15.98 -12.85 -48.01
C VAL A 10 15.71 -11.67 -47.07
N ALA A 11 14.52 -11.08 -47.17
CA ALA A 11 14.05 -10.08 -46.23
C ALA A 11 13.66 -10.77 -44.91
N LEU A 12 14.58 -10.75 -43.93
CA LEU A 12 14.34 -11.22 -42.58
C LEU A 12 13.46 -10.20 -41.86
N PRO A 13 12.25 -10.54 -41.39
CA PRO A 13 11.42 -9.60 -40.64
C PRO A 13 12.08 -9.37 -39.28
N LEU A 14 12.65 -8.19 -39.09
CA LEU A 14 13.22 -7.74 -37.83
C LEU A 14 12.08 -7.45 -36.85
N TRP A 15 11.63 -8.48 -36.14
CA TRP A 15 10.72 -8.33 -35.00
C TRP A 15 11.47 -7.63 -33.87
N LEU A 16 11.40 -6.29 -33.88
CA LEU A 16 11.76 -5.46 -32.74
C LEU A 16 10.77 -5.77 -31.60
N LEU A 17 11.13 -6.73 -30.77
CA LEU A 17 10.52 -6.92 -29.46
C LEU A 17 10.86 -5.68 -28.62
N LEU A 18 10.05 -4.64 -28.75
CA LEU A 18 9.91 -3.60 -27.74
C LEU A 18 9.37 -4.29 -26.49
N GLY A 19 10.27 -4.88 -25.70
CA GLY A 19 9.96 -5.38 -24.38
C GLY A 19 9.60 -4.20 -23.49
N CYS A 20 8.34 -3.76 -23.53
CA CYS A 20 7.76 -2.89 -22.51
C CYS A 20 7.85 -3.64 -21.18
N SER A 21 8.92 -3.40 -20.40
CA SER A 21 8.87 -3.76 -18.99
C SER A 21 7.79 -2.88 -18.37
N PRO A 22 6.74 -3.44 -17.75
CA PRO A 22 5.72 -2.64 -17.10
C PRO A 22 6.37 -1.76 -16.04
N ALA A 23 5.91 -0.50 -15.92
CA ALA A 23 6.39 0.43 -14.90
C ALA A 23 6.22 -0.10 -13.47
N LEU A 24 5.32 -1.08 -13.29
CA LEU A 24 5.00 -1.75 -12.05
C LEU A 24 5.40 -3.22 -12.13
N ASN A 25 6.38 -3.63 -11.32
CA ASN A 25 6.85 -5.00 -11.18
C ASN A 25 6.24 -5.62 -9.91
N TRP A 26 5.00 -6.08 -10.05
CA TRP A 26 4.24 -6.66 -8.95
C TRP A 26 4.89 -7.95 -8.44
N ARG A 27 5.17 -7.97 -7.14
CA ARG A 27 5.76 -9.10 -6.45
C ARG A 27 5.09 -9.34 -5.11
N THR A 28 4.99 -10.60 -4.75
CA THR A 28 4.51 -11.05 -3.45
C THR A 28 5.62 -10.88 -2.41
N VAL A 29 5.28 -10.27 -1.27
CA VAL A 29 6.20 -10.00 -0.17
C VAL A 29 5.61 -10.58 1.12
N PRO A 30 6.20 -11.65 1.69
CA PRO A 30 5.77 -12.16 2.99
C PRO A 30 6.19 -11.22 4.12
N LEU A 31 5.28 -11.00 5.06
CA LEU A 31 5.51 -10.26 6.31
C LEU A 31 5.25 -11.20 7.49
N PRO A 32 6.22 -12.04 7.87
CA PRO A 32 6.03 -13.08 8.89
C PRO A 32 5.64 -12.47 10.25
N ASP A 33 6.27 -11.35 10.64
CA ASP A 33 5.97 -10.65 11.90
C ASP A 33 4.55 -10.06 11.92
N ALA A 34 3.88 -10.00 10.78
CA ALA A 34 2.54 -9.48 10.61
C ALA A 34 1.51 -10.58 10.31
N ALA A 35 1.94 -11.84 10.15
CA ALA A 35 1.09 -12.96 9.70
C ALA A 35 0.23 -12.61 8.47
N ILE A 36 0.83 -11.89 7.52
CA ILE A 36 0.21 -11.54 6.24
C ILE A 36 1.22 -11.64 5.11
N THR A 37 0.70 -11.73 3.90
CA THR A 37 1.44 -11.54 2.67
C THR A 37 0.86 -10.35 1.93
N ILE A 38 1.72 -9.51 1.35
CA ILE A 38 1.32 -8.30 0.63
C ILE A 38 1.83 -8.38 -0.81
N THR A 39 1.30 -7.54 -1.69
CA THR A 39 1.82 -7.39 -3.05
C THR A 39 2.27 -5.94 -3.26
N LEU A 40 3.49 -5.75 -3.75
CA LEU A 40 4.06 -4.42 -4.03
C LEU A 40 4.55 -4.33 -5.49
N PRO A 41 4.44 -3.16 -6.14
CA PRO A 41 4.83 -2.97 -7.54
C PRO A 41 6.34 -2.72 -7.73
N CYS A 42 7.13 -2.80 -6.66
CA CYS A 42 8.55 -2.50 -6.63
C CYS A 42 9.26 -3.34 -5.57
N LYS A 43 10.60 -3.25 -5.55
CA LYS A 43 11.39 -3.81 -4.46
C LYS A 43 11.00 -3.10 -3.15
N PRO A 44 10.61 -3.84 -2.10
CA PRO A 44 10.25 -3.22 -0.83
C PRO A 44 11.48 -2.66 -0.13
N ASP A 45 11.27 -1.51 0.52
CA ASP A 45 12.07 -1.03 1.63
C ASP A 45 11.33 -1.30 2.95
N ARG A 46 12.09 -1.39 4.06
CA ARG A 46 11.58 -1.69 5.39
C ARG A 46 12.10 -0.69 6.40
N ALA A 47 11.22 -0.20 7.24
CA ALA A 47 11.57 0.69 8.33
C ALA A 47 10.79 0.33 9.59
N THR A 48 11.38 0.60 10.74
CA THR A 48 10.75 0.45 12.04
C THR A 48 10.94 1.74 12.82
N ARG A 49 9.88 2.20 13.49
CA ARG A 49 9.93 3.39 14.35
C ARG A 49 9.01 3.25 15.54
N MET A 50 9.35 3.92 16.64
CA MET A 50 8.45 4.09 17.77
C MET A 50 7.41 5.17 17.44
N VAL A 51 6.14 4.89 17.70
CA VAL A 51 5.03 5.84 17.57
C VAL A 51 4.12 5.72 18.80
N GLU A 52 3.40 6.78 19.11
CA GLU A 52 2.36 6.74 20.15
C GLU A 52 1.03 6.34 19.51
N LEU A 53 0.41 5.25 20.00
CA LEU A 53 -0.95 4.84 19.65
C LEU A 53 -1.80 4.74 20.91
N ALA A 54 -2.88 5.53 20.97
CA ALA A 54 -3.75 5.62 22.15
C ALA A 54 -2.99 5.89 23.46
N GLY A 55 -1.94 6.72 23.41
CA GLY A 55 -1.11 7.09 24.55
C GLY A 55 -0.14 6.00 25.01
N THR A 56 0.09 4.97 24.19
CA THR A 56 1.08 3.93 24.45
C THR A 56 2.14 3.94 23.34
N PRO A 57 3.44 3.93 23.69
CA PRO A 57 4.49 3.76 22.71
C PRO A 57 4.43 2.34 22.14
N VAL A 58 4.35 2.25 20.82
CA VAL A 58 4.36 1.00 20.08
C VAL A 58 5.43 1.02 18.99
N GLU A 59 6.05 -0.13 18.76
CA GLU A 59 6.92 -0.32 17.62
C GLU A 59 6.07 -0.52 16.36
N LEU A 60 6.21 0.39 15.41
CA LEU A 60 5.53 0.33 14.12
C LEU A 60 6.51 -0.12 13.04
N ALA A 61 6.31 -1.33 12.54
CA ALA A 61 7.02 -1.86 11.38
C ALA A 61 6.30 -1.45 10.09
N MET A 62 7.06 -1.03 9.09
CA MET A 62 6.59 -0.51 7.82
C MET A 62 7.32 -1.21 6.68
N THR A 63 6.58 -1.67 5.67
CA THR A 63 7.12 -2.20 4.42
C THR A 63 6.42 -1.52 3.26
N GLY A 64 7.17 -0.92 2.34
CA GLY A 64 6.59 -0.17 1.23
C GLY A 64 7.60 0.14 0.15
N CYS A 65 7.16 0.83 -0.89
CA CYS A 65 8.04 1.36 -1.93
C CYS A 65 7.35 2.46 -2.75
N ASP A 66 8.16 3.21 -3.50
CA ASP A 66 7.71 4.19 -4.47
C ASP A 66 7.86 3.64 -5.89
N ALA A 67 6.79 3.68 -6.68
CA ALA A 67 6.80 3.31 -8.08
C ALA A 67 5.80 4.14 -8.89
N ASP A 68 6.23 4.59 -10.07
CA ASP A 68 5.38 5.31 -11.02
C ASP A 68 4.63 6.52 -10.38
N GLY A 69 5.30 7.26 -9.49
CA GLY A 69 4.71 8.40 -8.78
C GLY A 69 3.65 8.03 -7.74
N ALA A 70 3.57 6.76 -7.33
CA ALA A 70 2.76 6.28 -6.22
C ALA A 70 3.65 5.77 -5.08
N THR A 71 3.27 6.11 -3.84
CA THR A 71 3.86 5.53 -2.63
C THR A 71 2.89 4.50 -2.08
N LEU A 72 3.32 3.25 -1.92
CA LEU A 72 2.52 2.17 -1.36
C LEU A 72 3.21 1.62 -0.11
N ALA A 73 2.48 1.44 0.98
CA ALA A 73 3.05 0.93 2.22
C ALA A 73 2.04 0.13 3.04
N VAL A 74 2.53 -0.91 3.70
CA VAL A 74 1.82 -1.65 4.74
C VAL A 74 2.59 -1.49 6.04
N SER A 75 1.87 -1.05 7.07
CA SER A 75 2.40 -0.87 8.42
C SER A 75 1.64 -1.75 9.39
N HIS A 76 2.32 -2.24 10.43
CA HIS A 76 1.69 -3.03 11.48
C HIS A 76 2.35 -2.83 12.84
N ALA A 77 1.56 -2.99 13.90
CA ALA A 77 2.01 -2.92 15.28
C ALA A 77 1.29 -3.97 16.13
N ALA A 78 1.99 -4.58 17.08
CA ALA A 78 1.37 -5.41 18.11
C ALA A 78 0.82 -4.52 19.23
N LEU A 79 -0.38 -4.82 19.70
CA LEU A 79 -0.95 -4.17 20.88
C LEU A 79 -0.70 -5.00 22.12
N ALA A 80 -0.25 -4.35 23.18
CA ALA A 80 -0.12 -4.94 24.50
C ALA A 80 -1.50 -5.21 25.13
N ASP A 81 -2.44 -4.26 24.97
CA ASP A 81 -3.82 -4.38 25.43
C ASP A 81 -4.79 -4.46 24.24
N PRO A 82 -5.38 -5.64 23.96
CA PRO A 82 -6.38 -5.83 22.92
C PRO A 82 -7.60 -4.91 23.03
N SER A 83 -7.98 -4.46 24.24
CA SER A 83 -9.15 -3.61 24.44
C SER A 83 -8.97 -2.21 23.83
N GLN A 84 -7.72 -1.78 23.63
CA GLN A 84 -7.36 -0.50 23.06
C GLN A 84 -7.40 -0.47 21.52
N ALA A 85 -7.70 -1.59 20.85
CA ALA A 85 -7.64 -1.69 19.39
C ALA A 85 -8.48 -0.62 18.67
N GLY A 86 -9.71 -0.39 19.12
CA GLY A 86 -10.58 0.65 18.54
C GLY A 86 -10.03 2.06 18.74
N ALA A 87 -9.56 2.39 19.95
CA ALA A 87 -9.00 3.70 20.26
C ALA A 87 -7.71 3.96 19.48
N ALA A 88 -6.84 2.95 19.37
CA ALA A 88 -5.59 3.03 18.64
C ALA A 88 -5.81 3.19 17.13
N LEU A 89 -6.75 2.47 16.52
CA LEU A 89 -7.11 2.67 15.10
C LEU A 89 -7.67 4.08 14.85
N THR A 90 -8.55 4.57 15.72
CA THR A 90 -9.08 5.96 15.63
C THR A 90 -7.94 6.98 15.69
N HIS A 91 -7.05 6.85 16.68
CA HIS A 91 -5.91 7.75 16.86
C HIS A 91 -4.98 7.71 15.65
N TRP A 92 -4.63 6.51 15.18
CA TRP A 92 -3.73 6.32 14.06
C TRP A 92 -4.30 6.93 12.77
N ARG A 93 -5.57 6.67 12.46
CA ARG A 93 -6.27 7.27 11.32
C ARG A 93 -6.21 8.80 11.39
N ALA A 94 -6.55 9.38 12.54
CA ALA A 94 -6.56 10.83 12.72
C ALA A 94 -5.16 11.43 12.50
N ALA A 95 -4.11 10.80 13.04
CA ALA A 95 -2.72 11.22 12.86
C ALA A 95 -2.31 11.18 11.37
N VAL A 96 -2.71 10.14 10.63
CA VAL A 96 -2.41 10.03 9.19
C VAL A 96 -3.12 11.12 8.39
N LEU A 97 -4.41 11.37 8.67
CA LEU A 97 -5.18 12.40 7.98
C LEU A 97 -4.69 13.82 8.29
N ALA A 98 -4.17 14.08 9.49
CA ALA A 98 -3.57 15.36 9.86
C ALA A 98 -2.34 15.72 9.01
N ASN A 99 -1.65 14.72 8.43
CA ASN A 99 -0.53 14.95 7.53
C ASN A 99 -0.93 15.35 6.10
N LEU A 100 -2.23 15.37 5.78
CA LEU A 100 -2.76 15.67 4.44
C LEU A 100 -3.30 17.10 4.32
N GLY A 101 -2.85 18.00 5.20
CA GLY A 101 -3.24 19.39 5.21
C GLY A 101 -4.59 19.66 5.89
N PRO A 102 -4.94 20.94 6.04
CA PRO A 102 -6.16 21.35 6.73
C PRO A 102 -7.41 20.84 6.00
N GLY A 103 -8.41 20.39 6.76
CA GLY A 103 -9.69 19.92 6.22
C GLY A 103 -9.69 18.49 5.65
N ALA A 104 -8.54 17.85 5.48
CA ALA A 104 -8.47 16.48 4.96
C ALA A 104 -9.27 15.49 5.81
N ALA A 105 -9.22 15.62 7.14
CA ALA A 105 -10.00 14.77 8.04
C ALA A 105 -11.52 14.88 7.83
N ALA A 106 -12.01 16.09 7.51
CA ALA A 106 -13.44 16.33 7.25
C ALA A 106 -13.86 15.90 5.84
N ALA A 107 -12.93 15.92 4.87
CA ALA A 107 -13.17 15.47 3.50
C ALA A 107 -13.00 13.94 3.32
N ALA A 108 -12.48 13.24 4.33
CA ALA A 108 -12.24 11.81 4.27
C ALA A 108 -13.56 11.02 4.24
N THR A 109 -13.70 10.14 3.27
CA THR A 109 -14.85 9.23 3.15
C THR A 109 -14.45 7.84 3.61
N ASP A 110 -15.20 7.28 4.55
CA ASP A 110 -14.99 5.93 5.08
C ASP A 110 -16.06 4.96 4.59
N THR A 111 -15.63 3.74 4.28
CA THR A 111 -16.51 2.58 4.10
C THR A 111 -16.02 1.42 4.98
N PRO A 112 -16.90 0.53 5.45
CA PRO A 112 -16.49 -0.63 6.24
C PRO A 112 -15.48 -1.52 5.49
N TYR A 113 -14.45 -1.98 6.19
CA TYR A 113 -13.47 -2.93 5.69
C TYR A 113 -13.48 -4.20 6.56
N ALA A 114 -14.12 -5.26 6.06
CA ALA A 114 -14.35 -6.49 6.82
C ALA A 114 -14.09 -7.77 5.99
N PRO A 115 -12.91 -7.94 5.36
CA PRO A 115 -12.54 -9.23 4.79
C PRO A 115 -12.37 -10.31 5.87
N PRO A 116 -12.43 -11.61 5.52
CA PRO A 116 -12.25 -12.70 6.48
C PRO A 116 -10.98 -12.57 7.31
N GLY A 117 -11.03 -12.83 8.61
CA GLY A 117 -9.87 -12.75 9.49
C GLY A 117 -9.55 -11.35 10.05
N VAL A 118 -10.32 -10.33 9.67
CA VAL A 118 -10.34 -9.01 10.33
C VAL A 118 -11.27 -9.02 11.53
N LEU A 119 -10.87 -8.39 12.63
CA LEU A 119 -11.72 -8.22 13.80
C LEU A 119 -12.90 -7.28 13.48
N PRO A 120 -14.12 -7.59 13.96
CA PRO A 120 -15.33 -6.82 13.66
C PRO A 120 -15.39 -5.52 14.48
N LEU A 121 -14.46 -4.61 14.20
CA LEU A 121 -14.37 -3.29 14.82
C LEU A 121 -15.03 -2.25 13.90
N PRO A 122 -15.82 -1.31 14.44
CA PRO A 122 -16.34 -0.17 13.66
C PRO A 122 -15.23 0.68 13.01
N GLN A 123 -14.03 0.65 13.59
CA GLN A 123 -12.85 1.37 13.11
C GLN A 123 -12.11 0.62 11.99
N SER A 124 -12.53 -0.59 11.65
CA SER A 124 -12.00 -1.31 10.49
C SER A 124 -12.62 -0.72 9.22
N VAL A 125 -11.92 0.21 8.57
CA VAL A 125 -12.46 1.03 7.47
C VAL A 125 -11.50 1.15 6.29
N ARG A 126 -12.04 1.31 5.09
CA ARG A 126 -11.35 1.87 3.94
C ARG A 126 -11.62 3.36 3.89
N THR A 127 -10.57 4.17 3.93
CA THR A 127 -10.63 5.62 3.83
C THR A 127 -10.16 6.07 2.45
N VAL A 128 -10.89 7.00 1.84
CA VAL A 128 -10.46 7.73 0.63
C VAL A 128 -10.50 9.22 0.93
N VAL A 129 -9.43 9.93 0.56
CA VAL A 129 -9.34 11.37 0.80
C VAL A 129 -8.47 12.05 -0.25
N GLN A 130 -8.81 13.29 -0.57
CA GLN A 130 -7.93 14.21 -1.29
C GLN A 130 -7.51 15.33 -0.33
N GLY A 131 -6.22 15.68 -0.35
CA GLY A 131 -5.63 16.69 0.51
C GLY A 131 -4.42 17.32 -0.14
N GLN A 132 -3.54 17.88 0.69
CA GLN A 132 -2.32 18.56 0.26
C GLN A 132 -1.13 18.06 1.07
N ARG A 133 0.04 17.98 0.45
CA ARG A 133 1.31 17.76 1.16
C ARG A 133 1.77 19.07 1.81
N ALA A 134 2.82 18.96 2.63
CA ALA A 134 3.46 20.11 3.28
C ALA A 134 3.99 21.17 2.29
N ASP A 135 4.32 20.78 1.05
CA ASP A 135 4.73 21.66 -0.03
C ASP A 135 3.56 22.29 -0.81
N GLY A 136 2.31 22.02 -0.40
CA GLY A 136 1.09 22.49 -1.06
C GLY A 136 0.64 21.65 -2.27
N SER A 137 1.42 20.65 -2.69
CA SER A 137 1.04 19.78 -3.81
C SER A 137 -0.18 18.92 -3.47
N ALA A 138 -1.04 18.69 -4.46
CA ALA A 138 -2.19 17.81 -4.30
C ALA A 138 -1.77 16.36 -4.02
N VAL A 139 -2.53 15.69 -3.15
CA VAL A 139 -2.37 14.26 -2.86
C VAL A 139 -3.73 13.59 -2.74
N SER A 140 -3.86 12.43 -3.36
CA SER A 140 -4.93 11.47 -3.13
C SER A 140 -4.38 10.33 -2.28
N MET A 141 -5.05 10.04 -1.17
CA MET A 141 -4.77 8.91 -0.30
C MET A 141 -5.94 7.93 -0.33
N GLN A 142 -5.62 6.65 -0.45
CA GLN A 142 -6.53 5.56 -0.15
C GLN A 142 -5.87 4.65 0.88
N GLY A 143 -6.64 4.14 1.83
CA GLY A 143 -6.08 3.37 2.92
C GLY A 143 -7.07 2.42 3.58
N VAL A 144 -6.60 1.31 4.15
CA VAL A 144 -7.42 0.36 4.92
C VAL A 144 -6.84 0.11 6.30
N TRP A 145 -7.59 0.47 7.34
CA TRP A 145 -7.21 0.33 8.75
C TRP A 145 -7.99 -0.82 9.34
N PHE A 146 -7.33 -1.71 10.06
CA PHE A 146 -8.00 -2.85 10.68
C PHE A 146 -7.14 -3.49 11.76
N ALA A 147 -7.76 -4.36 12.55
CA ALA A 147 -7.07 -5.21 13.52
C ALA A 147 -7.30 -6.69 13.20
N ARG A 148 -6.33 -7.54 13.57
CA ARG A 148 -6.46 -9.02 13.53
C ARG A 148 -5.99 -9.62 14.84
N ALA A 149 -6.57 -10.76 15.21
CA ALA A 149 -5.98 -11.65 16.19
C ALA A 149 -4.94 -12.56 15.49
N VAL A 150 -3.71 -12.57 16.01
CA VAL A 150 -2.61 -13.41 15.54
C VAL A 150 -2.10 -14.20 16.74
N GLY A 151 -2.57 -15.43 16.88
CA GLY A 151 -2.39 -16.21 18.11
C GLY A 151 -3.02 -15.48 19.31
N PRO A 152 -2.29 -15.28 20.42
CA PRO A 152 -2.81 -14.55 21.59
C PRO A 152 -2.72 -13.02 21.45
N GLN A 153 -2.11 -12.50 20.38
CA GLN A 153 -1.86 -11.07 20.21
C GLN A 153 -2.90 -10.43 19.30
N VAL A 154 -3.29 -9.19 19.59
CA VAL A 154 -3.98 -8.33 18.62
C VAL A 154 -2.94 -7.47 17.91
N ARG A 155 -3.01 -7.43 16.58
CA ARG A 155 -2.18 -6.58 15.73
C ARG A 155 -3.04 -5.59 14.97
N LEU A 156 -2.55 -4.37 14.86
CA LEU A 156 -3.11 -3.32 14.02
C LEU A 156 -2.40 -3.29 12.68
N TYR A 157 -3.13 -2.94 11.63
CA TYR A 157 -2.65 -2.88 10.26
C TYR A 157 -3.11 -1.59 9.59
N HIS A 158 -2.21 -1.06 8.77
CA HIS A 158 -2.47 0.10 7.94
C HIS A 158 -1.81 -0.07 6.58
N ALA A 159 -2.61 -0.35 5.55
CA ALA A 159 -2.15 -0.40 4.17
C ALA A 159 -2.61 0.86 3.42
N VAL A 160 -1.71 1.57 2.75
CA VAL A 160 -1.98 2.89 2.18
C VAL A 160 -1.35 3.07 0.81
N VAL A 161 -2.02 3.86 -0.03
CA VAL A 161 -1.53 4.34 -1.33
C VAL A 161 -1.65 5.86 -1.37
N TYR A 162 -0.54 6.55 -1.64
CA TYR A 162 -0.49 7.98 -1.92
C TYR A 162 -0.15 8.22 -3.39
N THR A 163 -0.88 9.12 -4.03
CA THR A 163 -0.70 9.48 -5.45
C THR A 163 -1.00 10.97 -5.66
N PRO A 164 -0.49 11.63 -6.71
CA PRO A 164 -0.83 13.03 -7.00
C PRO A 164 -2.32 13.25 -7.35
N LYS A 165 -2.95 12.22 -7.91
CA LYS A 165 -4.38 12.17 -8.30
C LYS A 165 -4.90 10.75 -8.07
N PRO A 166 -6.22 10.52 -7.92
CA PRO A 166 -6.75 9.17 -7.74
C PRO A 166 -6.29 8.21 -8.86
N ARG A 167 -5.79 7.04 -8.47
CA ARG A 167 -5.33 5.97 -9.38
C ARG A 167 -5.84 4.61 -8.92
N ALA A 168 -7.02 4.22 -9.38
CA ALA A 168 -7.62 2.93 -9.04
C ALA A 168 -6.79 1.74 -9.55
N GLU A 169 -6.13 1.91 -10.70
CA GLU A 169 -5.28 0.91 -11.34
C GLU A 169 -4.03 0.53 -10.53
N VAL A 170 -3.63 1.38 -9.57
CA VAL A 170 -2.56 1.10 -8.59
C VAL A 170 -3.15 0.62 -7.26
N ALA A 171 -4.23 1.25 -6.81
CA ALA A 171 -4.84 0.97 -5.50
C ALA A 171 -5.50 -0.41 -5.41
N GLU A 172 -6.31 -0.79 -6.41
CA GLU A 172 -7.05 -2.06 -6.39
C GLU A 172 -6.14 -3.30 -6.33
N PRO A 173 -5.10 -3.45 -7.18
CA PRO A 173 -4.19 -4.60 -7.07
C PRO A 173 -3.42 -4.62 -5.74
N PHE A 174 -3.11 -3.45 -5.16
CA PHE A 174 -2.45 -3.38 -3.86
C PHE A 174 -3.34 -3.87 -2.72
N PHE A 175 -4.58 -3.38 -2.63
CA PHE A 175 -5.51 -3.79 -1.56
C PHE A 175 -6.03 -5.22 -1.72
N SER A 176 -6.27 -5.67 -2.96
CA SER A 176 -6.64 -7.07 -3.23
C SER A 176 -5.48 -8.04 -3.01
N GLY A 177 -4.24 -7.56 -3.08
CA GLY A 177 -3.03 -8.31 -2.79
C GLY A 177 -2.72 -8.50 -1.30
N LEU A 178 -3.59 -8.02 -0.39
CA LEU A 178 -3.50 -8.29 1.04
C LEU A 178 -4.06 -9.70 1.34
N ALA A 179 -3.17 -10.65 1.59
CA ALA A 179 -3.54 -12.02 1.94
C ALA A 179 -3.23 -12.30 3.41
N PHE A 180 -4.23 -12.81 4.12
CA PHE A 180 -4.12 -13.12 5.54
C PHE A 180 -3.76 -14.59 5.74
N GLN A 181 -2.78 -14.84 6.59
CA GLN A 181 -2.36 -16.18 6.99
C GLN A 181 -3.06 -16.59 8.29
#